data_AF-A0A959GN14-F1
#
_entry.id   AF-A0A959GN14-F1
#
_cell.length_a   1.000
_cell.length_b   1.000
_cell.length_c   1.000
_cell.angle_alpha   90.00
_cell.angle_beta   90.00
_cell.angle_gamma   90.00
#
_symmetry.space_group_name_H-M   'P 1'
#
loop_
_entity.id
_entity.type
_entity.pdbx_description
1 polymer ?
#
loop_
_entity_poly.entity_id
_entity_poly.type
_entity_poly.pdbx_seq_one_letter_code
_entity_poly.pdbx_strand_id
1 'polypeptide(L)'
;LTLTITDVIRDTLTTSICEGESYSVDGTAYSTTGFYDNDFVTASGCDSVFYLDLTVVPTRITNLNESICNGESFPVGGSAYTATGIYQDLLTSAETGCDSIVNLDLTVLNVPRTSLTENICEGETFPVGPSSYATTGVFVDTLGAVNGCDSIVTLNLTVLDVPETMLVEAICEGETYTVGTSDYTATGSFTDILLAANGC
;
A
#
# COMPACT_ATOMS: atom_id res chain seq x y z
N LEU A 1 -2.21 66.30 54.32
CA LEU A 1 -1.90 64.87 54.13
C LEU A 1 -2.49 64.46 52.79
N THR A 2 -1.65 64.34 51.76
CA THR A 2 -2.04 63.77 50.47
C THR A 2 -1.66 62.29 50.48
N LEU A 3 -2.65 61.42 50.45
CA LEU A 3 -2.46 59.97 50.31
C LEU A 3 -2.54 59.65 48.82
N THR A 4 -1.44 59.19 48.24
CA THR A 4 -1.43 58.64 46.87
C THR A 4 -1.50 57.12 46.97
N ILE A 5 -2.62 56.55 46.54
CA ILE A 5 -2.76 55.11 46.32
C ILE A 5 -1.99 54.79 45.04
N THR A 6 -1.03 53.87 45.15
CA THR A 6 -0.33 53.28 44.00
C THR A 6 -1.05 51.99 43.66
N ASP A 7 -1.40 51.82 42.39
CA ASP A 7 -2.21 50.69 41.93
C ASP A 7 -1.39 49.39 41.96
N VAL A 8 -2.03 48.27 42.31
CA VAL A 8 -1.40 46.94 42.28
C VAL A 8 -1.22 46.55 40.82
N ILE A 9 0.03 46.31 40.40
CA ILE A 9 0.31 45.81 39.05
C ILE A 9 -0.07 44.33 39.01
N ARG A 10 -0.95 43.97 38.09
CA ARG A 10 -1.31 42.58 37.79
C ARG A 10 -0.81 42.25 36.40
N ASP A 11 -0.01 41.20 36.29
CA ASP A 11 0.43 40.68 34.99
C ASP A 11 0.08 39.20 34.91
N THR A 12 -0.26 38.75 33.71
CA THR A 12 -0.59 37.34 33.47
C THR A 12 0.25 36.85 32.30
N LEU A 13 1.10 35.86 32.57
CA LEU A 13 1.80 35.12 31.54
C LEU A 13 1.03 33.84 31.21
N THR A 14 0.55 33.74 29.98
CA THR A 14 0.03 32.48 29.43
C THR A 14 1.13 31.80 28.63
N THR A 15 1.44 30.56 28.99
CA THR A 15 2.46 29.77 28.31
C THR A 15 2.12 28.28 28.30
N SER A 16 2.81 27.53 27.45
CA SER A 16 2.67 26.08 27.38
C SER A 16 4.03 25.39 27.39
N ILE A 17 4.08 24.22 28.03
CA ILE A 17 5.23 23.33 28.05
C ILE A 17 4.82 21.92 27.64
N CYS A 18 5.79 21.10 27.27
CA CYS A 18 5.52 19.70 26.96
C CYS A 18 5.43 18.85 28.23
N GLU A 19 4.71 17.73 28.15
CA GLU A 19 4.66 16.76 29.23
C GLU A 19 6.07 16.30 29.64
N GLY A 20 6.35 16.32 30.94
CA GLY A 20 7.67 16.01 31.50
C GLY A 20 8.61 17.21 31.60
N GLU A 21 8.27 18.35 31.00
CA GLU A 21 9.01 19.61 31.21
C GLU A 21 8.50 20.38 32.44
N SER A 22 9.20 21.45 32.78
CA SER A 22 8.77 22.38 33.83
C SER A 22 9.07 23.82 33.44
N TYR A 23 8.17 24.72 33.83
CA TYR A 23 8.35 26.17 33.71
C TYR A 23 8.72 26.75 35.07
N SER A 24 9.80 27.54 35.15
CA SER A 24 10.25 28.10 36.44
C SER A 24 9.94 29.59 36.57
N VAL A 25 9.34 29.94 37.71
CA VAL A 25 9.10 31.32 38.14
C VAL A 25 9.79 31.48 39.50
N ASP A 26 10.78 32.38 39.56
CA ASP A 26 11.55 32.72 40.78
C ASP A 26 12.06 31.50 41.58
N GLY A 27 12.60 30.51 40.88
CA GLY A 27 13.15 29.28 41.48
C GLY A 27 12.11 28.23 41.86
N THR A 28 10.81 28.51 41.74
CA THR A 28 9.74 27.50 41.84
C THR A 28 9.48 26.90 40.46
N ALA A 29 9.41 25.57 40.36
CA ALA A 29 9.17 24.86 39.11
C ALA A 29 7.72 24.33 39.05
N TYR A 30 7.04 24.60 37.94
CA TYR A 30 5.66 24.18 37.67
C TYR A 30 5.64 23.20 36.51
N SER A 31 5.01 22.04 36.70
CA SER A 31 4.94 20.96 35.71
C SER A 31 3.53 20.40 35.53
N THR A 32 2.51 21.10 36.03
CA THR A 32 1.10 20.72 35.90
C THR A 32 0.31 21.86 35.28
N THR A 33 -0.75 21.54 34.55
CA THR A 33 -1.65 22.56 34.00
C THR A 33 -2.35 23.27 35.14
N GLY A 34 -2.36 24.59 35.14
CA GLY A 34 -2.98 25.36 36.20
C GLY A 34 -2.75 26.86 36.09
N PHE A 35 -3.51 27.58 36.91
CA PHE A 35 -3.38 29.01 37.10
C PHE A 35 -2.75 29.26 38.47
N TYR A 36 -1.55 29.82 38.50
CA TYR A 36 -0.74 30.00 39.71
C TYR A 36 -0.58 31.47 40.04
N ASP A 37 -0.82 31.83 41.30
CA ASP A 37 -0.52 33.12 41.88
C ASP A 37 0.92 33.16 42.38
N ASN A 38 1.68 34.16 41.94
CA ASN A 38 3.02 34.44 42.42
C ASN A 38 3.03 35.88 42.93
N ASP A 39 3.05 36.02 44.25
CA ASP A 39 3.10 37.32 44.92
C ASP A 39 4.54 37.83 44.95
N PHE A 40 4.81 38.90 44.19
CA PHE A 40 6.10 39.57 44.20
C PHE A 40 6.01 40.83 45.06
N VAL A 41 6.64 40.76 46.24
CA VAL A 41 6.73 41.92 47.15
C VAL A 41 7.96 42.75 46.78
N THR A 42 7.76 43.92 46.21
CA THR A 42 8.87 44.87 46.02
C THR A 42 9.26 45.49 47.36
N ALA A 43 10.56 45.82 47.53
CA ALA A 43 11.08 46.43 48.77
C ALA A 43 10.42 47.79 49.16
N SER A 44 9.60 48.36 48.26
CA SER A 44 8.90 49.64 48.43
C SER A 44 7.43 49.49 48.84
N GLY A 45 6.90 48.27 49.05
CA GLY A 45 5.53 48.03 49.53
C GLY A 45 4.42 48.34 48.52
N CYS A 46 4.76 48.48 47.23
CA CYS A 46 3.79 48.36 46.16
C CYS A 46 3.77 46.89 45.74
N ASP A 47 2.67 46.20 46.06
CA ASP A 47 2.50 44.78 45.78
C ASP A 47 2.24 44.59 44.27
N SER A 48 2.93 43.65 43.65
CA SER A 48 2.64 43.20 42.29
C SER A 48 2.29 41.73 42.32
N VAL A 49 1.18 41.36 41.68
CA VAL A 49 0.72 39.98 41.58
C VAL A 49 0.97 39.50 40.17
N PHE A 50 1.76 38.44 40.03
CA PHE A 50 2.01 37.79 38.76
C PHE A 50 1.22 36.49 38.70
N TYR A 51 0.47 36.30 37.63
CA TYR A 51 -0.25 35.08 37.37
C TYR A 51 0.44 34.29 36.27
N LEU A 52 0.70 33.01 36.53
CA LEU A 52 1.12 32.05 35.51
C LEU A 52 -0.10 31.22 35.12
N ASP A 53 -0.54 31.34 33.87
CA ASP A 53 -1.50 30.42 33.26
C ASP A 53 -0.72 29.40 32.41
N LEU A 54 -0.45 28.24 32.99
CA LEU A 54 0.38 27.20 32.40
C LEU A 54 -0.49 26.09 31.82
N THR A 55 -0.27 25.77 30.54
CA THR A 55 -0.83 24.57 29.89
C THR A 55 0.27 23.54 29.63
N VAL A 56 0.14 22.35 30.22
CA VAL A 56 1.01 21.21 29.89
C VAL A 56 0.37 20.42 28.73
N VAL A 57 1.09 20.34 27.61
CA VAL A 57 0.66 19.63 26.40
C VAL A 57 1.03 18.15 26.54
N PRO A 58 0.05 17.22 26.56
CA PRO A 58 0.32 15.79 26.72
C PRO A 58 1.02 15.20 25.49
N THR A 59 1.82 14.15 25.71
CA THR A 59 2.43 13.38 24.63
C THR A 59 1.34 12.63 23.87
N ARG A 60 1.19 12.91 22.57
CA ARG A 60 0.20 12.21 21.74
C ARG A 60 0.78 10.88 21.27
N ILE A 61 0.06 9.78 21.50
CA ILE A 61 0.43 8.45 20.98
C ILE A 61 -0.54 8.04 19.87
N THR A 62 0.00 7.64 18.72
CA THR A 62 -0.74 7.08 17.58
C THR A 62 -0.29 5.66 17.33
N ASN A 63 -1.21 4.72 17.15
CA ASN A 63 -0.88 3.34 16.79
C ASN A 63 -1.43 3.04 15.39
N LEU A 64 -0.57 2.55 14.50
CA LEU A 64 -0.88 2.18 13.13
C LEU A 64 -0.67 0.68 12.97
N ASN A 65 -1.61 0.00 12.33
CA ASN A 65 -1.48 -1.39 11.92
C ASN A 65 -1.71 -1.44 10.42
N GLU A 66 -0.63 -1.66 9.68
CA GLU A 66 -0.60 -1.41 8.25
C GLU A 66 -0.03 -2.62 7.51
N SER A 67 -0.47 -2.78 6.26
CA SER A 67 0.05 -3.82 5.37
C SER A 67 0.44 -3.22 4.04
N ILE A 68 1.63 -3.60 3.55
CA ILE A 68 2.15 -3.18 2.24
C ILE A 68 2.60 -4.39 1.44
N CYS A 69 2.74 -4.22 0.12
CA CYS A 69 3.25 -5.27 -0.75
C CYS A 69 4.78 -5.29 -0.78
N ASN A 70 5.35 -6.47 -1.04
CA ASN A 70 6.79 -6.61 -1.19
C ASN A 70 7.30 -5.67 -2.30
N GLY A 71 8.22 -4.77 -1.95
CA GLY A 71 8.74 -3.73 -2.85
C GLY A 71 8.14 -2.34 -2.62
N GLU A 72 7.08 -2.22 -1.82
CA GLU A 72 6.51 -0.93 -1.41
C GLU A 72 7.15 -0.40 -0.11
N SER A 73 6.75 0.80 0.28
CA SER A 73 7.17 1.43 1.54
C SER A 73 6.02 2.15 2.23
N PHE A 74 5.96 2.06 3.56
CA PHE A 74 5.05 2.85 4.38
C PHE A 74 5.80 4.03 5.05
N PRO A 75 5.44 5.30 4.77
CA PRO A 75 6.11 6.45 5.37
C PRO A 75 5.52 6.82 6.74
N VAL A 76 6.38 7.10 7.71
CA VAL A 76 6.02 7.73 8.99
C VAL A 76 6.99 8.87 9.26
N GLY A 77 6.49 10.10 9.31
CA GLY A 77 7.33 11.29 9.45
C GLY A 77 8.37 11.40 8.33
N GLY A 78 9.66 11.35 8.69
CA GLY A 78 10.78 11.35 7.76
C GLY A 78 11.32 9.96 7.38
N SER A 79 10.76 8.90 7.98
CA SER A 79 11.19 7.51 7.79
C SER A 79 10.31 6.80 6.75
N ALA A 80 10.88 5.84 6.03
CA ALA A 80 10.15 4.95 5.13
C ALA A 80 10.46 3.48 5.46
N TYR A 81 9.42 2.70 5.76
CA TYR A 81 9.53 1.32 6.23
C TYR A 81 9.17 0.34 5.13
N THR A 82 10.02 -0.66 4.89
CA THR A 82 9.90 -1.64 3.80
C THR A 82 9.93 -3.09 4.28
N ALA A 83 10.07 -3.31 5.59
CA ALA A 83 10.18 -4.63 6.20
C ALA A 83 9.10 -4.82 7.26
N THR A 84 8.70 -6.08 7.47
CA THR A 84 7.74 -6.42 8.53
C THR A 84 8.37 -6.16 9.89
N GLY A 85 7.64 -5.52 10.79
CA GLY A 85 8.13 -5.24 12.13
C GLY A 85 7.29 -4.22 12.89
N ILE A 86 7.67 -4.03 14.16
CA ILE A 86 7.12 -2.99 15.02
C ILE A 86 8.14 -1.87 15.10
N TYR A 87 7.72 -0.67 14.74
CA TYR A 87 8.51 0.55 14.71
C TYR A 87 7.91 1.60 15.65
N GLN A 88 8.77 2.46 16.18
CA GLN A 88 8.37 3.61 16.98
C GLN A 88 9.09 4.85 16.47
N ASP A 89 8.33 5.86 16.09
CA ASP A 89 8.81 7.16 15.66
C ASP A 89 8.44 8.25 16.67
N LEU A 90 9.39 9.15 16.92
CA LEU A 90 9.16 10.38 17.69
C LEU A 90 9.03 11.53 16.69
N LEU A 91 7.86 12.18 16.68
CA LEU A 91 7.53 13.27 15.77
C LEU A 91 7.17 14.52 16.55
N THR A 92 7.92 15.60 16.32
CA THR A 92 7.62 16.91 16.91
C THR A 92 6.43 17.56 16.19
N SER A 93 5.40 17.94 16.96
CA SER A 93 4.25 18.66 16.43
C SER A 93 4.65 20.05 15.94
N ALA A 94 4.34 20.36 14.68
CA ALA A 94 4.56 21.71 14.14
C ALA A 94 3.64 22.77 14.79
N GLU A 95 2.53 22.35 15.41
CA GLU A 95 1.52 23.23 16.00
C GLU A 95 1.83 23.56 17.47
N THR A 96 2.29 22.57 18.24
CA THR A 96 2.53 22.71 19.68
C THR A 96 4.01 22.72 20.06
N GLY A 97 4.90 22.33 19.14
CA GLY A 97 6.32 22.14 19.44
C GLY A 97 6.64 20.92 20.31
N CYS A 98 5.61 20.20 20.79
CA CYS A 98 5.78 19.02 21.62
C CYS A 98 5.84 17.74 20.81
N ASP A 99 6.64 16.80 21.30
CA ASP A 99 6.81 15.50 20.68
C ASP A 99 5.56 14.63 20.79
N SER A 100 5.41 13.77 19.80
CA SER A 100 4.38 12.75 19.70
C SER A 100 5.02 11.43 19.30
N ILE A 101 4.39 10.33 19.66
CA ILE A 101 4.88 8.98 19.38
C ILE A 101 3.95 8.32 18.37
N VAL A 102 4.52 7.74 17.32
CA VAL A 102 3.81 6.84 16.39
C VAL A 102 4.37 5.45 16.55
N ASN A 103 3.54 4.49 16.95
CA ASN A 103 3.87 3.08 16.91
C ASN A 103 3.28 2.48 15.63
N LEU A 104 4.11 1.88 14.79
CA LEU A 104 3.71 1.22 13.55
C LEU A 104 3.94 -0.29 13.69
N ASP A 105 2.89 -1.08 13.54
CA ASP A 105 2.96 -2.52 13.31
C ASP A 105 2.76 -2.76 11.80
N LEU A 106 3.86 -3.03 11.09
CA LEU A 106 3.88 -3.17 9.64
C LEU A 106 3.99 -4.64 9.24
N THR A 107 3.08 -5.11 8.39
CA THR A 107 3.16 -6.41 7.72
C THR A 107 3.48 -6.24 6.24
N VAL A 108 4.52 -6.91 5.75
CA VAL A 108 4.87 -6.93 4.32
C VAL A 108 4.36 -8.22 3.71
N LEU A 109 3.41 -8.10 2.80
CA LEU A 109 2.78 -9.21 2.09
C LEU A 109 3.60 -9.58 0.85
N ASN A 110 3.80 -10.88 0.64
CA ASN A 110 4.46 -11.37 -0.57
C ASN A 110 3.53 -11.21 -1.78
N VAL A 111 4.12 -10.82 -2.92
CA VAL A 111 3.47 -10.82 -4.23
C VAL A 111 3.45 -12.25 -4.77
N PRO A 112 2.27 -12.91 -4.88
CA PRO A 112 2.19 -14.27 -5.41
C PRO A 112 2.65 -14.30 -6.87
N ARG A 113 3.44 -15.32 -7.24
CA ARG A 113 3.92 -15.51 -8.62
C ARG A 113 3.54 -16.89 -9.12
N THR A 114 2.99 -16.94 -10.33
CA THR A 114 2.61 -18.19 -11.01
C THR A 114 3.22 -18.21 -12.40
N SER A 115 3.76 -19.36 -12.81
CA SER A 115 4.26 -19.57 -14.18
C SER A 115 3.45 -20.65 -14.87
N LEU A 116 2.96 -20.34 -16.08
CA LEU A 116 2.20 -21.25 -16.93
C LEU A 116 3.02 -21.56 -18.20
N THR A 117 2.92 -22.78 -18.70
CA THR A 117 3.54 -23.19 -19.97
C THR A 117 2.52 -23.97 -20.75
N GLU A 118 2.08 -23.40 -21.86
CA GLU A 118 0.89 -23.85 -22.58
C GLU A 118 1.15 -23.88 -24.08
N ASN A 119 0.47 -24.81 -24.76
CA ASN A 119 0.47 -24.92 -26.21
C ASN A 119 -0.96 -24.79 -26.72
N ILE A 120 -1.15 -24.03 -27.80
CA ILE A 120 -2.45 -23.90 -28.49
C ILE A 120 -2.26 -24.07 -29.99
N CYS A 121 -3.33 -24.40 -30.71
CA CYS A 121 -3.29 -24.47 -32.17
C CYS A 121 -3.44 -23.09 -32.82
N GLU A 122 -2.93 -22.94 -34.04
CA GLU A 122 -3.13 -21.71 -34.82
C GLU A 122 -4.63 -21.40 -34.95
N GLY A 123 -5.01 -20.17 -34.62
CA GLY A 123 -6.40 -19.71 -34.58
C GLY A 123 -7.09 -19.85 -33.21
N GLU A 124 -6.47 -20.54 -32.25
CA GLU A 124 -6.95 -20.59 -30.86
C GLU A 124 -6.41 -19.45 -30.01
N THR A 125 -6.93 -19.30 -28.79
CA THR A 125 -6.42 -18.36 -27.80
C THR A 125 -6.34 -18.96 -26.40
N PHE A 126 -5.37 -18.49 -25.61
CA PHE A 126 -5.22 -18.85 -24.20
C PHE A 126 -5.53 -17.66 -23.28
N PRO A 127 -6.50 -17.77 -22.35
CA PRO A 127 -6.84 -16.68 -21.43
C PRO A 127 -5.98 -16.66 -20.17
N VAL A 128 -5.59 -15.45 -19.73
CA VAL A 128 -4.97 -15.21 -18.42
C VAL A 128 -5.70 -14.02 -17.77
N GLY A 129 -6.58 -14.31 -16.81
CA GLY A 129 -7.44 -13.29 -16.20
C GLY A 129 -8.28 -12.56 -17.26
N PRO A 130 -8.19 -11.21 -17.38
CA PRO A 130 -8.90 -10.45 -18.41
C PRO A 130 -8.19 -10.45 -19.78
N SER A 131 -6.94 -10.93 -19.85
CA SER A 131 -6.13 -10.97 -21.07
C SER A 131 -6.36 -12.27 -21.85
N SER A 132 -6.12 -12.24 -23.17
CA SER A 132 -6.16 -13.43 -24.04
C SER A 132 -5.05 -13.34 -25.08
N TYR A 133 -4.34 -14.46 -25.29
CA TYR A 133 -3.13 -14.52 -26.12
C TYR A 133 -3.30 -15.54 -27.25
N ALA A 134 -2.83 -15.17 -28.45
CA ALA A 134 -2.97 -15.96 -29.67
C ALA A 134 -1.64 -16.11 -30.44
N THR A 135 -0.52 -15.69 -29.83
CA THR A 135 0.80 -15.69 -30.47
C THR A 135 1.84 -16.29 -29.54
N THR A 136 2.85 -16.95 -30.12
CA THR A 136 3.97 -17.50 -29.36
C THR A 136 4.73 -16.38 -28.64
N GLY A 137 4.98 -16.55 -27.35
CA GLY A 137 5.68 -15.54 -26.57
C GLY A 137 5.65 -15.77 -25.06
N VAL A 138 6.36 -14.89 -24.36
CA VAL A 138 6.32 -14.81 -22.89
C VAL A 138 5.54 -13.56 -22.50
N PHE A 139 4.44 -13.75 -21.79
CA PHE A 139 3.53 -12.69 -21.35
C PHE A 139 3.51 -12.60 -19.83
N VAL A 140 3.41 -11.38 -19.31
CA VAL A 140 3.35 -11.11 -17.87
C VAL A 140 2.09 -10.32 -17.58
N ASP A 141 1.19 -10.90 -16.80
CA ASP A 141 -0.05 -10.28 -16.33
C ASP A 141 0.02 -10.00 -14.84
N THR A 142 -0.60 -8.89 -14.45
CA THR A 142 -0.83 -8.54 -13.05
C THR A 142 -2.32 -8.73 -12.75
N LEU A 143 -2.65 -9.64 -11.83
CA LEU A 143 -4.02 -9.95 -11.45
C LEU A 143 -4.28 -9.50 -10.01
N GLY A 144 -5.26 -8.60 -9.84
CA GLY A 144 -5.60 -8.02 -8.54
C GLY A 144 -5.97 -9.08 -7.50
N ALA A 145 -5.31 -9.05 -6.34
CA ALA A 145 -5.60 -9.97 -5.25
C ALA A 145 -6.48 -9.34 -4.17
N VAL A 146 -7.26 -10.18 -3.48
CA VAL A 146 -8.16 -9.76 -2.38
C VAL A 146 -7.40 -9.11 -1.22
N ASN A 147 -6.12 -9.43 -1.05
CA ASN A 147 -5.29 -8.96 0.06
C ASN A 147 -4.58 -7.62 -0.24
N GLY A 148 -4.90 -6.95 -1.34
CA GLY A 148 -4.29 -5.66 -1.75
C GLY A 148 -2.95 -5.78 -2.48
N CYS A 149 -2.33 -6.96 -2.50
CA CYS A 149 -1.11 -7.21 -3.27
C CYS A 149 -1.39 -8.03 -4.51
N ASP A 150 -1.37 -7.36 -5.66
CA ASP A 150 -1.58 -7.99 -6.95
C ASP A 150 -0.65 -9.19 -7.14
N SER A 151 -1.16 -10.22 -7.80
CA SER A 151 -0.39 -11.40 -8.20
C SER A 151 0.19 -11.22 -9.59
N ILE A 152 1.32 -11.87 -9.86
CA ILE A 152 1.97 -11.83 -11.17
C ILE A 152 1.87 -13.22 -11.80
N VAL A 153 1.28 -13.31 -12.99
CA VAL A 153 1.26 -14.52 -13.81
C VAL A 153 2.21 -14.35 -14.98
N THR A 154 3.09 -15.32 -15.21
CA THR A 154 3.96 -15.39 -16.38
C THR A 154 3.52 -16.56 -17.26
N LEU A 155 3.00 -16.28 -18.45
CA LEU A 155 2.63 -17.28 -19.44
C LEU A 155 3.76 -17.45 -20.45
N ASN A 156 4.22 -18.68 -20.66
CA ASN A 156 5.04 -19.06 -21.82
C ASN A 156 4.15 -19.84 -22.79
N LEU A 157 3.73 -19.19 -23.88
CA LEU A 157 2.79 -19.73 -24.85
C LEU A 157 3.51 -20.14 -26.13
N THR A 158 3.24 -21.35 -26.61
CA THR A 158 3.65 -21.81 -27.95
C THR A 158 2.41 -22.04 -28.81
N VAL A 159 2.32 -21.37 -29.95
CA VAL A 159 1.30 -21.62 -30.96
C VAL A 159 1.85 -22.65 -31.94
N LEU A 160 1.10 -23.74 -32.13
CA LEU A 160 1.42 -24.85 -33.01
C LEU A 160 0.67 -24.69 -34.33
N ASP A 161 1.37 -24.90 -35.45
CA ASP A 161 0.78 -24.85 -36.78
C ASP A 161 -0.31 -25.93 -36.94
N VAL A 162 -1.36 -25.59 -37.68
CA VAL A 162 -2.40 -26.55 -38.11
C VAL A 162 -2.05 -27.04 -39.52
N PRO A 163 -1.53 -28.27 -39.68
CA PRO A 163 -1.06 -28.73 -40.98
C PRO A 163 -2.24 -29.04 -41.92
N GLU A 164 -2.20 -28.45 -43.12
CA GLU A 164 -3.14 -28.79 -44.18
C GLU A 164 -2.52 -29.77 -45.19
N THR A 165 -3.25 -30.83 -45.53
CA THR A 165 -2.85 -31.79 -46.58
C THR A 165 -3.88 -31.81 -47.69
N MET A 166 -3.44 -31.52 -48.92
CA MET A 166 -4.28 -31.65 -50.11
C MET A 166 -4.12 -33.05 -50.71
N LEU A 167 -5.23 -33.73 -50.89
CA LEU A 167 -5.30 -35.09 -51.40
C LEU A 167 -6.17 -35.14 -52.66
N VAL A 168 -5.67 -35.79 -53.71
CA VAL A 168 -6.38 -35.98 -54.97
C VAL A 168 -6.37 -37.46 -55.27
N GLU A 169 -7.56 -38.06 -55.30
CA GLU A 169 -7.74 -39.50 -55.49
C GLU A 169 -8.79 -39.79 -56.57
N ALA A 170 -8.61 -40.90 -57.28
CA ALA A 170 -9.55 -41.37 -58.30
C ALA A 170 -9.91 -42.84 -58.02
N ILE A 171 -11.16 -43.07 -57.63
CA ILE A 171 -11.71 -44.40 -57.34
C ILE A 171 -12.58 -44.91 -58.49
N CYS A 172 -12.68 -46.24 -58.64
CA CYS A 172 -13.55 -46.87 -59.62
C CYS A 172 -15.01 -46.91 -59.15
N GLU A 173 -15.95 -47.16 -60.08
CA GLU A 173 -17.37 -47.26 -59.76
C GLU A 173 -17.64 -48.38 -58.73
N GLY A 174 -18.29 -48.02 -57.62
CA GLY A 174 -18.60 -48.94 -56.52
C GLY A 174 -17.49 -49.06 -55.45
N GLU A 175 -16.34 -48.40 -55.62
CA GLU A 175 -15.29 -48.34 -54.59
C GLU A 175 -15.57 -47.25 -53.54
N THR A 176 -14.84 -47.30 -52.44
CA THR A 176 -14.90 -46.33 -51.33
C THR A 176 -13.50 -45.88 -50.98
N TYR A 177 -13.31 -44.58 -50.81
CA TYR A 177 -12.10 -44.00 -50.28
C TYR A 177 -12.33 -43.49 -48.86
N THR A 178 -11.56 -43.98 -47.89
CA THR A 178 -11.71 -43.62 -46.48
C THR A 178 -10.59 -42.68 -46.04
N VAL A 179 -10.95 -41.55 -45.43
CA VAL A 179 -10.03 -40.62 -44.77
C VAL A 179 -10.44 -40.48 -43.31
N GLY A 180 -9.59 -40.93 -42.39
CA GLY A 180 -9.93 -40.99 -40.97
C GLY A 180 -11.15 -41.88 -40.71
N THR A 181 -12.28 -41.27 -40.36
CA THR A 181 -13.57 -41.95 -40.15
C THR A 181 -14.60 -41.66 -41.26
N SER A 182 -14.23 -40.88 -42.27
CA SER A 182 -15.11 -40.45 -43.35
C SER A 182 -14.93 -41.35 -44.58
N ASP A 183 -16.04 -41.77 -45.19
CA ASP A 183 -16.07 -42.62 -46.38
C ASP A 183 -16.61 -41.83 -47.59
N TYR A 184 -15.89 -41.88 -48.71
CA TYR A 184 -16.21 -41.16 -49.94
C TYR A 184 -16.45 -42.13 -51.10
N THR A 185 -17.63 -42.03 -51.72
CA THR A 185 -18.07 -42.89 -52.85
C THR A 185 -18.54 -42.09 -54.07
N ALA A 186 -18.51 -40.76 -54.00
CA ALA A 186 -18.99 -39.85 -55.04
C ALA A 186 -17.97 -38.74 -55.32
N THR A 187 -18.05 -38.15 -56.51
CA THR A 187 -17.20 -37.03 -56.89
C THR A 187 -17.55 -35.77 -56.10
N GLY A 188 -16.53 -35.02 -55.66
CA GLY A 188 -16.73 -33.81 -54.89
C GLY A 188 -15.42 -33.23 -54.35
N SER A 189 -15.54 -32.08 -53.69
CA SER A 189 -14.49 -31.53 -52.83
C SER A 189 -14.94 -31.73 -51.39
N PHE A 190 -14.11 -32.39 -50.59
CA PHE A 190 -14.40 -32.71 -49.19
C PHE A 190 -13.32 -32.15 -48.29
N THR A 191 -13.68 -31.92 -47.03
CA THR A 191 -12.75 -31.45 -45.99
C THR A 191 -12.98 -32.29 -44.74
N ASP A 192 -11.93 -32.94 -44.28
CA ASP A 192 -11.88 -33.64 -42.99
C ASP A 192 -11.04 -32.85 -42.00
N ILE A 193 -11.47 -32.84 -40.74
CA ILE A 193 -10.69 -32.32 -39.62
C ILE A 193 -10.15 -33.53 -38.87
N LEU A 194 -8.82 -33.68 -38.84
CA LEU A 194 -8.12 -34.78 -38.20
C LEU A 194 -7.16 -34.21 -37.17
N LEU A 195 -6.92 -34.95 -36.08
CA LEU A 195 -5.88 -34.61 -35.11
C LEU A 195 -4.52 -35.03 -35.67
N ALA A 196 -3.61 -34.07 -35.91
CA ALA A 196 -2.25 -34.39 -36.33
C ALA A 196 -1.35 -34.70 -35.13
N ALA A 197 -0.10 -35.06 -35.44
CA ALA A 197 0.84 -35.59 -34.46
C ALA A 197 1.30 -34.56 -33.40
N ASN A 198 1.19 -33.26 -33.71
CA ASN A 198 1.47 -32.19 -32.76
C ASN A 198 0.27 -31.87 -31.84
N GLY A 199 -0.88 -32.53 -32.03
CA GLY A 199 -2.10 -32.27 -31.26
C GLY A 199 -2.96 -31.14 -31.81
N CYS A 200 -2.53 -30.56 -32.93
CA CYS A 200 -3.27 -29.70 -33.85
C CYS A 200 -3.35 -30.43 -35.20
#